data_AF-K2G887-F1
#
_entry.id   AF-K2G887-F1
#
_cell.length_a   1.000
_cell.length_b   1.000
_cell.length_c   1.000
_cell.angle_alpha   90.00
_cell.angle_beta   90.00
_cell.angle_gamma   90.00
#
_symmetry.space_group_name_H-M   'P 1'
#
loop_
_entity.id
_entity.type
_entity.pdbx_description
1 polymer ?
#
loop_
_entity_poly.entity_id
_entity_poly.type
_entity_poly.pdbx_seq_one_letter_code
_entity_poly.pdbx_strand_id
1 'polypeptide(L)'
;MVGGELGKEIRNLWHEFEEDKTSEAKFVKALDSLEANHQSIMYDVDYWENWFYPVALTKADKYCEHEEILGALNGEITKRMKEEFNRAGVDLNK
;
A
#
# COMPACT_ATOMS: atom_id res chain seq x y z
N MET A 1 -18.49 -17.74 -17.32
CA MET A 1 -18.81 -16.69 -16.33
C MET A 1 -19.22 -17.37 -15.04
N VAL A 2 -18.71 -16.92 -13.90
CA VAL A 2 -19.20 -17.37 -12.59
C VAL A 2 -20.58 -16.74 -12.38
N GLY A 3 -21.63 -17.55 -12.25
CA GLY A 3 -23.02 -17.11 -12.11
C GLY A 3 -23.66 -17.62 -10.82
N GLY A 4 -24.98 -17.41 -10.67
CA GLY A 4 -25.72 -17.85 -9.48
C GLY A 4 -25.33 -17.11 -8.20
N GLU A 5 -25.46 -17.76 -7.06
CA GLU A 5 -25.17 -17.17 -5.74
C GLU A 5 -23.70 -16.80 -5.58
N LEU A 6 -22.77 -17.64 -6.04
CA LEU A 6 -21.34 -17.36 -5.99
C LEU A 6 -20.97 -16.08 -6.77
N GLY A 7 -21.58 -15.88 -7.95
CA GLY A 7 -21.36 -14.66 -8.72
C GLY A 7 -21.85 -13.39 -8.00
N LYS A 8 -22.96 -13.48 -7.25
CA LYS A 8 -23.46 -12.37 -6.43
C LYS A 8 -22.54 -12.11 -5.24
N GLU A 9 -22.07 -13.16 -4.58
CA GLU A 9 -21.15 -13.07 -3.45
C GLU A 9 -19.85 -12.36 -3.85
N ILE A 10 -19.19 -12.81 -4.92
CA ILE A 10 -17.94 -12.20 -5.40
C ILE A 10 -18.17 -10.72 -5.75
N ARG A 11 -19.28 -10.40 -6.43
CA ARG A 11 -19.62 -9.02 -6.77
C ARG A 11 -19.79 -8.16 -5.51
N ASN A 12 -20.48 -8.68 -4.49
CA ASN A 12 -20.70 -7.95 -3.24
C ASN A 12 -19.39 -7.72 -2.48
N LEU A 13 -18.52 -8.74 -2.38
CA LEU A 13 -17.20 -8.61 -1.75
C LEU A 13 -16.30 -7.62 -2.50
N TRP A 14 -16.35 -7.60 -3.83
CA TRP A 14 -15.61 -6.61 -4.62
C TRP A 14 -16.09 -5.18 -4.30
N HIS A 15 -17.41 -4.95 -4.27
CA HIS A 15 -17.95 -3.65 -3.90
C HIS A 15 -17.61 -3.28 -2.44
N GLU A 16 -17.68 -4.22 -1.51
CA GLU A 16 -17.30 -4.01 -0.11
C GLU A 16 -15.83 -3.57 0.00
N PHE A 17 -14.92 -4.30 -0.67
CA PHE A 17 -13.52 -3.93 -0.76
C PHE A 17 -13.37 -2.52 -1.31
N GLU A 18 -13.92 -2.23 -2.51
CA GLU A 18 -13.74 -0.92 -3.15
C GLU A 18 -14.32 0.25 -2.35
N GLU A 19 -15.39 0.03 -1.58
CA GLU A 19 -16.00 1.07 -0.76
C GLU A 19 -15.19 1.44 0.50
N ASP A 20 -14.29 0.57 0.98
CA ASP A 20 -13.38 0.84 2.10
C ASP A 20 -14.07 1.28 3.42
N LYS A 21 -15.22 0.66 3.73
CA LYS A 21 -16.05 1.04 4.90
C LYS A 21 -16.01 0.03 6.04
N THR A 22 -16.06 -1.26 5.71
CA THR A 22 -16.07 -2.35 6.70
C THR A 22 -14.67 -2.54 7.31
N SER A 23 -14.60 -3.19 8.47
CA SER A 23 -13.32 -3.47 9.12
C SER A 23 -12.46 -4.38 8.24
N GLU A 24 -13.07 -5.39 7.61
CA GLU A 24 -12.43 -6.32 6.70
C GLU A 24 -11.89 -5.61 5.44
N ALA A 25 -12.70 -4.75 4.81
CA ALA A 25 -12.26 -3.99 3.63
C ALA A 25 -11.07 -3.09 3.94
N LYS A 26 -11.14 -2.35 5.06
CA LYS A 26 -10.05 -1.47 5.52
C LYS A 26 -8.77 -2.24 5.81
N PHE A 27 -8.90 -3.36 6.51
CA PHE A 27 -7.76 -4.23 6.83
C PHE A 27 -7.10 -4.76 5.54
N VAL A 28 -7.88 -5.29 4.61
CA VAL A 28 -7.33 -5.83 3.35
C VAL A 28 -6.72 -4.73 2.48
N LYS A 29 -7.31 -3.52 2.40
CA LYS A 29 -6.70 -2.38 1.67
C LYS A 29 -5.39 -1.90 2.30
N ALA A 30 -5.30 -1.95 3.63
CA ALA A 30 -4.05 -1.67 4.32
C ALA A 30 -2.98 -2.68 3.94
N LEU A 31 -3.30 -3.98 3.98
CA LEU A 31 -2.38 -5.04 3.58
C LEU A 31 -1.95 -4.93 2.12
N ASP A 32 -2.88 -4.67 1.19
CA ASP A 32 -2.59 -4.47 -0.24
C ASP A 32 -1.60 -3.30 -0.46
N SER A 33 -1.78 -2.20 0.27
CA SER A 33 -0.89 -1.04 0.17
C SER A 33 0.48 -1.27 0.84
N LEU A 34 0.50 -1.94 2.00
CA LEU A 34 1.72 -2.29 2.71
C LEU A 34 2.57 -3.28 1.92
N GLU A 35 1.94 -4.26 1.28
CA GLU A 35 2.61 -5.24 0.42
C GLU A 35 3.30 -4.55 -0.75
N ALA A 36 2.59 -3.65 -1.46
CA ALA A 36 3.17 -2.92 -2.58
C ALA A 36 4.36 -2.06 -2.16
N ASN A 37 4.25 -1.36 -1.02
CA ASN A 37 5.35 -0.55 -0.49
C ASN A 37 6.53 -1.42 -0.01
N HIS A 38 6.26 -2.56 0.61
CA HIS A 38 7.31 -3.50 1.03
C HIS A 38 8.06 -4.06 -0.18
N GLN A 39 7.33 -4.47 -1.22
CA GLN A 39 7.92 -4.94 -2.47
C GLN A 39 8.76 -3.88 -3.16
N SER A 40 8.33 -2.62 -3.09
CA SER A 40 9.06 -1.50 -3.66
C SER A 40 10.48 -1.40 -3.07
N ILE A 41 10.70 -1.76 -1.81
CA ILE A 41 12.06 -1.77 -1.19
C ILE A 41 12.96 -2.86 -1.81
N MET A 42 12.37 -3.90 -2.42
CA MET A 42 13.12 -5.01 -3.02
C MET A 42 13.56 -4.75 -4.46
N TYR A 43 13.10 -3.66 -5.08
CA TYR A 43 13.46 -3.28 -6.44
C TYR A 43 14.40 -2.09 -6.46
N ASP A 44 15.24 -2.03 -7.48
CA ASP A 44 16.18 -0.93 -7.67
C ASP A 44 15.43 0.35 -8.04
N VAL A 45 15.60 1.36 -7.19
CA VAL A 45 14.91 2.65 -7.29
C VAL A 45 15.44 3.50 -8.45
N ASP A 46 16.63 3.20 -8.98
CA ASP A 46 17.24 3.93 -10.10
C ASP A 46 16.43 3.84 -11.40
N TYR A 47 15.54 2.84 -11.51
CA TYR A 47 14.65 2.63 -12.65
C TYR A 47 13.28 3.28 -12.48
N TRP A 48 13.04 3.98 -11.38
CA TRP A 48 11.73 4.53 -11.09
C TRP A 48 11.56 5.91 -11.69
N GLU A 49 10.31 6.23 -11.98
CA GLU A 49 9.91 7.58 -12.35
C GLU A 49 9.86 8.46 -11.10
N ASN A 50 10.38 9.70 -11.20
CA ASN A 50 10.51 10.61 -10.06
C ASN A 50 9.20 10.86 -9.29
N TRP A 51 8.06 10.82 -9.99
CA TRP A 51 6.75 11.02 -9.35
C TRP A 51 6.41 9.92 -8.34
N PHE A 52 7.02 8.74 -8.45
CA PHE A 52 6.70 7.60 -7.61
C PHE A 52 7.41 7.63 -6.25
N TYR A 53 8.54 8.32 -6.11
CA TYR A 53 9.23 8.44 -4.82
C TYR A 53 8.35 8.98 -3.67
N PRO A 54 7.62 10.10 -3.82
CA PRO A 54 6.70 10.56 -2.77
C PRO A 54 5.52 9.61 -2.54
N VAL A 55 5.05 8.92 -3.59
CA VAL A 55 3.96 7.95 -3.49
C VAL A 55 4.36 6.75 -2.66
N ALA A 56 5.57 6.21 -2.87
CA ALA A 56 6.11 5.08 -2.13
C ALA A 56 6.24 5.36 -0.61
N LEU A 57 6.35 6.64 -0.23
CA LEU A 57 6.45 7.06 1.19
C LEU A 57 5.11 7.30 1.87
N THR A 58 4.02 7.50 1.12
CA THR A 58 2.75 8.03 1.68
C THR A 58 1.51 7.23 1.31
N LYS A 59 1.58 6.38 0.27
CA LYS A 59 0.41 5.65 -0.27
C LYS A 59 -0.34 4.83 0.78
N ALA A 60 0.39 4.19 1.69
CA ALA A 60 -0.19 3.31 2.71
C ALA A 60 -0.73 4.07 3.93
N ASP A 61 -0.37 5.34 4.13
CA ASP A 61 -0.67 6.10 5.36
C ASP A 61 -2.16 6.10 5.68
N LYS A 62 -2.98 6.59 4.74
CA LYS A 62 -4.45 6.69 4.91
C LYS A 62 -5.12 5.35 5.20
N TYR A 63 -4.51 4.23 4.81
CA TYR A 63 -5.04 2.90 5.04
C TYR A 63 -4.57 2.30 6.36
N CYS A 64 -3.48 2.80 6.96
CA CYS A 64 -2.91 2.23 8.19
C CYS A 64 -3.27 3.03 9.45
N GLU A 65 -3.78 4.26 9.31
CA GLU A 65 -4.09 5.18 10.43
C GLU A 65 -5.12 4.63 11.45
N HIS A 66 -5.95 3.67 11.06
CA HIS A 66 -7.06 3.18 11.89
C HIS A 66 -6.65 2.11 12.92
N GLU A 67 -5.44 1.52 12.80
CA GLU A 67 -4.92 0.53 13.75
C GLU A 67 -3.44 0.75 14.04
N GLU A 68 -3.07 0.72 15.33
CA GLU A 68 -1.71 0.99 15.80
C GLU A 68 -0.67 0.04 15.17
N ILE A 69 -1.00 -1.25 15.06
CA ILE A 69 -0.08 -2.26 14.50
C ILE A 69 0.20 -2.02 13.01
N LEU A 70 -0.82 -1.60 12.25
CA LEU A 70 -0.67 -1.28 10.83
C LEU A 70 0.17 0.00 10.66
N GLY A 71 -0.09 1.02 11.49
CA GLY A 71 0.72 2.23 11.52
C GLY A 71 2.19 1.96 11.85
N ALA A 72 2.46 1.10 12.83
CA ALA A 72 3.81 0.70 13.20
C ALA A 72 4.53 -0.04 12.06
N LEU A 73 3.84 -0.98 11.39
CA LEU A 73 4.40 -1.69 10.25
C LEU A 73 4.69 -0.77 9.06
N ASN A 74 3.77 0.15 8.74
CA ASN A 74 3.97 1.17 7.72
C ASN A 74 5.20 2.04 8.05
N GLY A 75 5.35 2.45 9.31
CA GLY A 75 6.50 3.24 9.77
C GLY A 75 7.84 2.55 9.50
N GLU A 76 7.95 1.25 9.77
CA GLU A 76 9.17 0.48 9.51
C GLU A 76 9.45 0.29 8.01
N ILE A 77 8.42 0.07 7.19
CA ILE A 77 8.55 -0.01 5.73
C ILE A 77 9.03 1.34 5.18
N THR A 78 8.37 2.44 5.55
CA THR A 78 8.72 3.80 5.11
C THR A 78 10.13 4.20 5.55
N LYS A 79 10.56 3.79 6.75
CA LYS A 79 11.94 4.00 7.21
C LYS A 79 12.94 3.32 6.28
N ARG A 80 12.73 2.04 5.96
CA ARG A 80 13.62 1.29 5.04
C ARG A 80 13.62 1.88 3.63
N MET A 81 12.47 2.32 3.12
CA MET A 81 12.38 2.99 1.83
C MET A 81 13.27 4.25 1.77
N LYS A 82 13.24 5.07 2.84
CA LYS A 82 14.12 6.25 2.94
C LYS A 82 15.60 5.88 2.96
N GLU A 83 15.96 4.75 3.57
CA GLU A 83 17.34 4.25 3.53
C GLU A 83 17.77 3.87 2.11
N GLU A 84 16.91 3.23 1.31
CA GLU A 84 17.20 2.94 -0.10
C GLU A 84 17.32 4.21 -0.94
N PHE A 85 16.41 5.18 -0.76
CA PHE A 85 16.51 6.47 -1.45
C PHE A 85 17.82 7.20 -1.14
N ASN A 86 18.24 7.19 0.13
CA ASN A 86 19.52 7.78 0.51
C ASN A 86 20.71 7.05 -0.13
N ARG A 87 20.67 5.72 -0.26
CA ARG A 87 21.73 4.93 -0.91
C ARG A 87 21.82 5.21 -2.41
N ALA A 88 20.68 5.36 -3.07
CA ALA A 88 20.59 5.71 -4.49
C ALA A 88 20.85 7.21 -4.77
N GLY A 89 20.93 8.05 -3.74
CA GLY A 89 21.13 9.49 -3.90
C GLY A 89 19.89 10.23 -4.43
N VAL A 90 18.70 9.69 -4.19
CA VAL A 90 17.42 10.31 -4.55
C VAL A 90 17.17 11.53 -3.66
N ASP A 91 16.99 12.70 -4.26
CA ASP A 91 16.64 13.94 -3.57
C ASP A 91 15.13 14.16 -3.60
N LEU A 92 14.48 13.99 -2.45
CA LEU A 92 13.03 14.12 -2.30
C LEU A 92 12.52 15.57 -2.35
N ASN A 93 13.41 16.57 -2.41
CA ASN A 93 13.06 18.00 -2.41
C ASN A 93 13.26 18.70 -3.77
N LYS A 94 13.60 17.96 -4.83
CA LYS A 94 13.82 18.50 -6.18
C LYS A 94 12.62 18.35 -7.10
#